data_AF-A0A955UG08-F1
#
_entry.id   AF-A0A955UG08-F1
#
_cell.length_a   1.000
_cell.length_b   1.000
_cell.length_c   1.000
_cell.angle_alpha   90.00
_cell.angle_beta   90.00
_cell.angle_gamma   90.00
#
_symmetry.space_group_name_H-M   'P 1'
#
loop_
_entity.id
_entity.type
_entity.pdbx_description
1 polymer ?
#
loop_
_entity_poly.entity_id
_entity_poly.type
_entity_poly.pdbx_seq_one_letter_code
_entity_poly.pdbx_strand_id
1 'polypeptide(L)'
;PLLVTFTDLTDPTTVKVVDPDNLAATFGPGIELKCLTLEITDEPVTEGKIEQVLGWFFEVDSLTPRDKQPRFLKDQTPEQRVSLLDFMDWKTFGEKRKKVHRKDQ
;
A
#
# COMPACT_ATOMS: atom_id res chain seq x y z
N PRO A 1 -7.53 -19.72 -8.11
CA PRO A 1 -7.02 -18.97 -6.92
C PRO A 1 -8.00 -19.12 -5.76
N LEU A 2 -7.52 -19.13 -4.52
CA LEU A 2 -8.40 -19.06 -3.36
C LEU A 2 -8.84 -17.60 -3.17
N LEU A 3 -10.15 -17.34 -3.25
CA LEU A 3 -10.71 -16.03 -2.97
C LEU A 3 -11.13 -15.98 -1.50
N VAL A 4 -10.73 -14.93 -0.79
CA VAL A 4 -11.10 -14.70 0.61
C VAL A 4 -11.60 -13.26 0.78
N THR A 5 -12.39 -13.05 1.82
CA THR A 5 -12.85 -11.72 2.24
C THR A 5 -12.77 -11.62 3.77
N PHE A 6 -12.81 -10.41 4.30
CA PHE A 6 -12.90 -10.16 5.74
C PHE A 6 -14.32 -9.71 6.06
N THR A 7 -14.97 -10.32 7.04
CA THR A 7 -16.29 -9.86 7.45
C THR A 7 -16.21 -8.56 8.24
N ASP A 8 -15.07 -8.29 8.88
CA ASP A 8 -14.72 -7.00 9.49
C ASP A 8 -13.37 -6.53 8.94
N LEU A 9 -13.36 -5.38 8.28
CA LEU A 9 -12.15 -4.78 7.69
C LEU A 9 -11.13 -4.30 8.75
N THR A 10 -11.53 -4.22 10.01
CA THR A 10 -10.67 -3.84 11.14
C THR A 10 -10.11 -5.03 11.91
N ASP A 11 -10.62 -6.24 11.67
CA ASP A 11 -10.17 -7.47 12.32
C ASP A 11 -9.71 -8.51 11.27
N PRO A 12 -8.39 -8.70 11.10
CA PRO A 12 -7.84 -9.64 10.12
C PRO A 12 -8.12 -11.12 10.46
N THR A 13 -8.61 -11.43 11.66
CA THR A 13 -8.99 -12.80 12.03
C THR A 13 -10.33 -13.21 11.43
N THR A 14 -11.10 -12.25 10.92
CA THR A 14 -12.43 -12.48 10.32
C THR A 14 -12.38 -12.93 8.86
N VAL A 15 -11.25 -13.50 8.45
CA VAL A 15 -11.07 -14.03 7.10
C VAL A 15 -12.05 -15.17 6.83
N LYS A 16 -12.71 -15.13 5.67
CA LYS A 16 -13.65 -16.15 5.21
C LYS A 16 -13.40 -16.47 3.74
N VAL A 17 -13.52 -17.74 3.37
CA VAL A 17 -13.45 -18.19 1.98
C VAL A 17 -14.68 -17.73 1.21
N VAL A 18 -14.45 -17.26 -0.01
CA VAL A 18 -15.47 -16.83 -0.97
C VAL A 18 -15.53 -17.84 -2.11
N ASP A 19 -16.74 -18.23 -2.48
CA ASP A 19 -16.97 -19.01 -3.70
C ASP A 19 -16.92 -18.08 -4.93
N PRO A 20 -15.91 -18.21 -5.81
CA PRO A 20 -15.80 -17.38 -7.00
C PRO A 20 -16.94 -17.62 -8.00
N ASP A 21 -17.55 -18.82 -8.00
CA ASP A 21 -18.65 -19.16 -8.90
C ASP A 21 -20.00 -18.66 -8.35
N ASN A 22 -20.04 -18.23 -7.08
CA ASN A 22 -21.23 -17.74 -6.41
C ASN A 22 -20.93 -16.56 -5.46
N LEU A 23 -20.49 -15.46 -6.04
CA LEU A 23 -20.21 -14.22 -5.30
C LEU A 23 -21.45 -13.69 -4.58
N ALA A 24 -22.64 -13.91 -5.14
CA ALA A 24 -23.90 -13.45 -4.56
C ALA A 24 -24.18 -14.07 -3.18
N ALA A 25 -23.69 -15.29 -2.91
CA ALA A 25 -23.81 -15.92 -1.58
C ALA A 25 -22.97 -15.21 -0.50
N THR A 26 -21.93 -14.47 -0.89
CA THR A 26 -21.06 -13.74 0.04
C THR A 26 -21.38 -12.24 0.08
N PHE A 27 -21.59 -11.63 -1.09
CA PHE A 27 -21.70 -10.17 -1.24
C PHE A 27 -23.12 -9.67 -1.50
N GLY A 28 -24.10 -10.57 -1.64
CA GLY A 28 -25.48 -10.24 -1.98
C GLY A 28 -25.75 -10.13 -3.48
N PRO A 29 -27.02 -10.01 -3.88
CA PRO A 29 -27.42 -9.98 -5.28
C PRO A 29 -26.90 -8.72 -6.01
N GLY A 30 -26.52 -8.88 -7.28
CA GLY A 30 -26.06 -7.78 -8.14
C GLY A 30 -24.54 -7.51 -8.12
N ILE A 31 -23.77 -8.36 -7.42
CA ILE A 31 -22.31 -8.29 -7.39
C ILE A 31 -21.71 -9.27 -8.39
N GLU A 32 -20.84 -8.77 -9.27
CA GLU A 32 -20.10 -9.54 -10.27
C GLU A 32 -18.62 -9.16 -10.25
N LEU A 33 -17.74 -10.17 -10.29
CA LEU A 33 -16.30 -9.97 -10.45
C LEU A 33 -16.00 -9.77 -11.94
N LYS A 34 -15.69 -8.53 -12.34
CA LYS A 34 -15.46 -8.19 -13.75
C LYS A 34 -14.16 -8.74 -14.33
N CYS A 35 -13.08 -8.72 -13.55
CA CYS A 35 -11.77 -9.20 -13.98
C CYS A 35 -10.87 -9.44 -12.77
N LEU A 36 -10.09 -10.51 -12.80
CA LEU A 36 -9.02 -10.79 -11.85
C LEU A 36 -7.80 -11.29 -12.64
N THR A 37 -6.74 -10.50 -12.69
CA THR A 37 -5.47 -10.91 -13.30
C THR A 37 -4.51 -11.35 -12.20
N LEU A 38 -4.00 -12.57 -12.31
CA LEU A 38 -2.96 -13.10 -11.44
C LEU A 38 -1.71 -13.34 -12.27
N GLU A 39 -0.63 -12.65 -11.91
CA GLU A 39 0.69 -12.84 -12.50
C GLU A 39 1.61 -13.44 -11.45
N ILE A 40 2.02 -14.68 -11.67
CA ILE A 40 3.05 -15.34 -10.89
C ILE A 40 4.34 -15.13 -11.68
N THR A 41 5.23 -14.27 -11.19
CA THR A 41 6.54 -14.04 -11.80
C THR A 41 7.62 -14.77 -11.02
N ASP A 42 8.49 -15.47 -11.75
CA ASP A 42 9.72 -16.06 -11.22
C ASP A 42 10.87 -15.06 -11.18
N GLU A 43 10.65 -13.86 -11.71
CA GLU A 43 11.66 -12.81 -11.74
C GLU A 43 11.95 -12.35 -10.31
N PRO A 44 13.24 -12.14 -9.97
CA PRO A 44 13.58 -11.63 -8.66
C PRO A 44 12.92 -10.27 -8.45
N VAL A 45 12.64 -9.96 -7.18
CA VAL A 45 12.16 -8.64 -6.77
C VAL A 45 13.02 -7.58 -7.44
N THR A 46 12.38 -6.63 -8.12
CA THR A 46 13.09 -5.56 -8.82
C THR A 46 13.80 -4.66 -7.80
N GLU A 47 15.11 -4.76 -7.74
CA GLU A 47 15.96 -3.88 -6.93
C GLU A 47 16.56 -2.76 -7.80
N GLY A 48 16.68 -1.56 -7.25
CA GLY A 48 17.43 -0.45 -7.82
C GLY A 48 16.72 0.36 -8.91
N LYS A 49 15.89 -0.26 -9.76
CA LYS A 49 15.14 0.46 -10.82
C LYS A 49 14.04 1.34 -10.25
N ILE A 50 13.31 0.85 -9.25
CA ILE A 50 12.23 1.61 -8.60
C ILE A 50 12.82 2.85 -7.91
N GLU A 51 13.98 2.72 -7.26
CA GLU A 51 14.68 3.81 -6.58
C GLU A 51 15.22 4.87 -7.53
N GLN A 52 15.47 4.53 -8.81
CA GLN A 52 15.85 5.52 -9.81
C GLN A 52 14.65 6.35 -10.28
N VAL A 53 13.49 5.71 -10.47
CA VAL A 53 12.26 6.39 -10.93
C VAL A 53 11.57 7.15 -9.81
N LEU A 54 11.57 6.56 -8.61
CA LEU A 54 10.93 7.08 -7.41
C LEU A 54 11.97 7.62 -6.41
N GLY A 55 13.09 8.18 -6.86
CA GLY A 55 14.08 8.80 -5.96
C GLY A 55 13.45 9.86 -5.06
N TRP A 56 12.60 10.71 -5.65
CA TRP A 56 11.79 11.73 -4.95
C TRP A 56 10.93 11.15 -3.82
N PHE A 57 10.52 9.89 -3.95
CA PHE A 57 9.67 9.22 -2.97
C PHE A 57 10.39 9.02 -1.64
N PHE A 58 11.72 8.93 -1.63
CA PHE A 58 12.51 8.82 -0.39
C PHE A 58 12.95 10.19 0.16
N GLU A 59 12.69 11.28 -0.57
CA GLU A 59 13.03 12.64 -0.16
C GLU A 59 11.90 13.29 0.64
N VAL A 60 10.67 12.86 0.44
CA VAL A 60 9.50 13.38 1.16
C VAL A 60 9.26 12.59 2.46
N ASP A 61 8.80 13.23 3.53
CA ASP A 61 8.43 12.52 4.77
C ASP A 61 6.98 11.99 4.72
N SER A 62 6.17 12.51 3.80
CA SER A 62 4.75 12.24 3.63
C SER A 62 4.36 12.42 2.17
N LEU A 63 3.37 11.68 1.68
CA LEU A 63 2.86 11.83 0.30
C LEU A 63 2.25 13.21 0.05
N THR A 64 1.80 13.86 1.12
CA THR A 64 1.41 15.28 1.10
C THR A 64 2.40 16.07 1.96
N PRO A 65 3.03 17.14 1.42
CA PRO A 65 3.95 17.96 2.18
C PRO A 65 3.32 18.52 3.47
N ARG A 66 4.06 18.51 4.58
CA ARG A 66 3.53 18.90 5.91
C ARG A 66 3.00 20.34 5.96
N ASP A 67 3.55 21.23 5.15
CA ASP A 67 3.11 22.62 5.00
C ASP A 67 1.73 22.73 4.33
N LYS A 68 1.31 21.70 3.59
CA LYS A 68 -0.01 21.60 2.95
C LYS A 68 -1.01 20.78 3.78
N GLN A 69 -0.60 20.30 4.94
CA GLN A 69 -1.46 19.51 5.82
C GLN A 69 -1.99 20.36 6.99
N PRO A 70 -3.24 20.12 7.44
CA PRO A 70 -3.71 20.63 8.72
C PRO A 70 -2.78 20.23 9.86
N ARG A 71 -2.54 21.17 10.79
CA ARG A 71 -1.63 20.97 11.92
C ARG A 71 -2.08 19.85 12.85
N PHE A 72 -3.38 19.64 12.99
CA PHE A 72 -3.93 18.64 13.90
C PHE A 72 -4.43 17.42 13.12
N LEU A 73 -4.11 16.24 13.64
CA LEU A 73 -4.42 14.96 13.00
C LEU A 73 -5.93 14.74 12.78
N LYS A 74 -6.77 15.27 13.67
CA LYS A 74 -8.24 15.20 13.56
C LYS A 74 -8.82 15.95 12.36
N ASP A 75 -8.06 16.90 11.81
CA ASP A 75 -8.48 17.75 10.70
C ASP A 75 -7.89 17.24 9.36
N GLN A 76 -7.08 16.18 9.38
CA GLN A 76 -6.45 15.60 8.19
C GLN A 76 -7.36 14.58 7.51
N THR A 77 -7.37 14.58 6.17
CA THR A 77 -8.01 13.50 5.40
C THR A 77 -7.19 12.20 5.49
N PRO A 78 -7.77 11.02 5.21
CA PRO A 78 -7.03 9.77 5.20
C PRO A 78 -5.78 9.80 4.31
N GLU A 79 -5.85 10.43 3.15
CA GLU A 79 -4.73 10.57 2.20
C GLU A 79 -3.61 11.45 2.77
N GLN A 80 -3.95 12.43 3.60
CA GLN A 80 -2.97 13.31 4.26
C GLN A 80 -2.24 12.62 5.41
N ARG A 81 -2.82 11.55 5.95
CA ARG A 81 -2.23 10.75 7.03
C ARG A 81 -1.27 9.68 6.53
N VAL A 82 -1.25 9.43 5.22
CA VAL A 82 -0.38 8.44 4.60
C VAL A 82 1.07 8.93 4.58
N SER A 83 1.90 8.27 5.38
CA SER A 83 3.34 8.43 5.46
C SER A 83 4.06 7.29 4.77
N LEU A 84 5.35 7.48 4.51
CA LEU A 84 6.19 6.41 3.97
C LEU A 84 6.41 5.26 4.96
N LEU A 85 6.29 5.56 6.26
CA LEU A 85 6.41 4.56 7.32
C LEU A 85 5.22 3.60 7.36
N ASP A 86 4.13 3.91 6.67
CA ASP A 86 3.00 2.98 6.51
C ASP A 86 3.31 1.86 5.51
N PHE A 87 4.34 2.04 4.66
CA PHE A 87 4.72 1.06 3.63
C PHE A 87 6.08 0.41 3.88
N MET A 88 6.90 0.96 4.79
CA MET A 88 8.27 0.51 5.02
C MET A 88 8.62 0.59 6.50
N ASP A 89 9.43 -0.36 6.96
CA ASP A 89 9.98 -0.28 8.31
C ASP A 89 10.97 0.90 8.45
N TRP A 90 11.12 1.37 9.69
CA TRP A 90 11.93 2.55 9.98
C TRP A 90 13.43 2.37 9.64
N LYS A 91 13.96 1.13 9.67
CA LYS A 91 15.37 0.87 9.34
C LYS A 91 15.58 1.01 7.84
N THR A 92 14.71 0.39 7.03
CA THR A 92 14.72 0.52 5.57
C THR A 92 14.57 1.98 5.16
N PHE A 93 13.65 2.72 5.79
CA PHE A 93 13.46 4.15 5.52
C PHE A 93 14.75 4.95 5.81
N GLY A 94 15.37 4.73 6.97
CA GLY A 94 16.60 5.42 7.36
C GLY A 94 17.81 5.09 6.45
N GLU A 95 17.95 3.84 6.02
CA GLU A 95 19.01 3.43 5.09
C GLU A 95 18.85 4.04 3.70
N LYS A 96 17.62 4.09 3.18
CA LYS A 96 17.33 4.68 1.87
C LYS A 96 17.60 6.19 1.87
N ARG A 97 17.18 6.93 2.90
CA ARG A 97 17.48 8.38 2.98
C ARG A 97 18.97 8.68 3.06
N LYS A 98 19.75 7.89 3.82
CA LYS A 98 21.21 8.05 3.88
C LYS A 98 21.88 7.84 2.52
N LYS A 99 21.38 6.88 1.72
CA LYS A 99 21.91 6.63 0.37
C LYS A 99 21.58 7.74 -0.63
N VAL A 100 20.39 8.35 -0.52
CA VAL A 100 19.99 9.48 -1.37
C VAL A 100 20.89 10.69 -1.09
N HIS A 101 21.01 11.12 0.16
CA HIS A 101 21.79 12.32 0.52
C HIS A 101 23.31 12.17 0.31
N ARG A 102 23.83 10.93 0.23
CA ARG A 102 25.25 10.66 -0.04
C ARG A 102 25.59 10.67 -1.54
N LYS A 103 24.61 10.76 -2.44
CA LYS A 103 24.85 10.91 -3.89
C LYS A 103 25.00 12.37 -4.32
N ASP A 104 24.61 13.31 -3.47
CA ASP A 104 24.64 14.75 -3.76
C ASP A 104 25.88 15.47 -3.18
N GLN A 105 26.88 14.73 -2.70
CA GLN A 105 28.13 15.23 -2.13
C GLN A 105 29.34 14.58 -2.82
#